data_AF-A0A0X3PJL8-F1
#
_entry.id   AF-A0A0X3PJL8-F1
#
_cell.length_a   1.000
_cell.length_b   1.000
_cell.length_c   1.000
_cell.angle_alpha   90.00
_cell.angle_beta   90.00
_cell.angle_gamma   90.00
#
_symmetry.space_group_name_H-M   'P 1'
#
loop_
_entity.id
_entity.type
_entity.pdbx_description
1 polymer ?
#
loop_
_entity_poly.entity_id
_entity_poly.type
_entity_poly.pdbx_seq_one_letter_code
_entity_poly.pdbx_strand_id
1 'polypeptide(L)'
;MILRVAVHSVLLLFFTCFEIGITSEFKSSNPDPKKCSREITTFCNDVKDSELLLIRCLMAEPLTANALSDSCHNYLWIRRVQLTQDNYFHNASNGVCNADLARVPDCRKIAEGSSEKIPCLFEHKQEVTNHECQMYLNLVGEIILSDFRLVYGFIDSCKNDIEKFNCGRVSVGPVNVNRVSVLSQGATINCLSLRIEKLDSKCAHQIFRISELQSDDFHLDRPLFYACREDRERLCGGVVSGDGRVFDCLMNHKFDEGMSFECRQHLTERFA
;
A
#
# COMPACT_ATOMS: atom_id res chain seq x y z
N MET A 1 4.22 47.03 39.14
CA MET A 1 5.17 45.89 39.01
C MET A 1 4.36 44.64 38.72
N ILE A 2 4.90 43.65 38.01
CA ILE A 2 4.21 42.49 37.42
C ILE A 2 3.75 42.75 35.97
N LEU A 3 4.71 43.11 35.13
CA LEU A 3 4.62 42.99 33.68
C LEU A 3 6.05 42.73 33.16
N ARG A 4 6.60 41.51 33.36
CA ARG A 4 7.85 41.06 32.71
C ARG A 4 8.30 39.60 32.91
N VAL A 5 7.50 38.67 33.45
CA VAL A 5 7.98 37.30 33.76
C VAL A 5 7.45 36.21 32.80
N ALA A 6 6.45 36.47 31.97
CA ALA A 6 5.82 35.42 31.15
C ALA A 6 6.43 35.19 29.74
N VAL A 7 7.69 35.58 29.49
CA VAL A 7 8.37 35.34 28.20
C VAL A 7 9.64 34.49 28.35
N HIS A 8 10.09 34.20 29.58
CA HIS A 8 11.30 33.40 29.83
C HIS A 8 11.05 31.89 30.03
N SER A 9 9.80 31.44 30.11
CA SER A 9 9.48 30.02 30.37
C SER A 9 9.16 29.20 29.11
N VAL A 10 9.02 29.83 27.94
CA VAL A 10 8.77 29.11 26.66
C VAL A 10 10.07 28.84 25.89
N LEU A 11 11.12 29.65 26.08
CA LEU A 11 12.42 29.42 25.43
C LEU A 11 13.26 28.28 26.05
N LEU A 12 12.98 27.88 27.30
CA LEU A 12 13.75 26.82 27.96
C LEU A 12 13.27 25.39 27.65
N LEU A 13 12.07 25.22 27.06
CA LEU A 13 11.58 23.91 26.61
C LEU A 13 12.02 23.57 25.17
N PHE A 14 12.44 24.55 24.38
CA PHE A 14 13.02 24.30 23.06
C PHE A 14 14.51 23.94 23.12
N PHE A 15 15.24 24.38 24.14
CA PHE A 15 16.68 24.13 24.25
C PHE A 15 17.04 22.77 24.87
N THR A 16 16.18 22.17 25.70
CA THR A 16 16.47 20.85 26.31
C THR A 16 15.98 19.66 25.46
N CYS A 17 15.21 19.90 24.40
CA CYS A 17 14.94 18.89 23.38
C CYS A 17 16.13 18.69 22.41
N PHE A 18 17.16 19.53 22.49
CA PHE A 18 18.39 19.38 21.69
C PHE A 18 19.40 18.40 22.30
N GLU A 19 19.23 17.98 23.56
CA GLU A 19 20.10 16.99 24.24
C GLU A 19 19.47 15.60 24.42
N ILE A 20 18.19 15.43 24.07
CA ILE A 20 17.57 14.10 23.91
C ILE A 20 17.20 13.98 22.45
N GLY A 21 18.18 13.62 21.63
CA GLY A 21 18.04 13.43 20.19
C GLY A 21 16.98 12.40 19.83
N ILE A 22 15.72 12.83 19.79
CA ILE A 22 14.64 12.16 19.08
C ILE A 22 14.51 12.85 17.71
N THR A 23 15.61 12.87 16.96
CA THR A 23 15.49 12.48 15.57
C THR A 23 15.44 10.96 15.64
N SER A 24 14.27 10.34 15.52
CA SER A 24 14.27 8.93 15.12
C SER A 24 14.72 8.89 13.67
N GLU A 25 16.03 9.07 13.45
CA GLU A 25 16.72 8.49 12.33
C GLU A 25 16.34 7.02 12.36
N PHE A 26 15.37 6.62 11.54
CA PHE A 26 15.26 5.24 11.11
C PHE A 26 16.48 4.98 10.24
N LYS A 27 17.64 4.87 10.89
CA LYS A 27 18.94 4.67 10.26
C LYS A 27 18.82 3.33 9.55
N SER A 28 18.72 3.37 8.22
CA SER A 28 18.43 2.21 7.39
C SER A 28 19.55 1.18 7.54
N SER A 29 19.41 0.28 8.50
CA SER A 29 20.06 -1.02 8.36
C SER A 29 19.43 -1.67 7.14
N ASN A 30 20.23 -1.98 6.12
CA ASN A 30 19.75 -2.74 4.98
C ASN A 30 19.34 -4.11 5.54
N PRO A 31 18.04 -4.46 5.53
CA PRO A 31 17.59 -5.67 6.21
C PRO A 31 18.21 -6.89 5.52
N ASP A 32 18.79 -7.81 6.29
CA ASP A 32 19.52 -8.97 5.73
C ASP A 32 18.57 -9.88 4.94
N PRO A 33 18.75 -10.05 3.61
CA PRO A 33 17.92 -10.91 2.77
C PRO A 33 17.93 -12.38 3.24
N LYS A 34 18.97 -12.80 3.98
CA LYS A 34 19.06 -14.15 4.52
C LYS A 34 17.94 -14.49 5.49
N LYS A 35 17.27 -13.48 6.06
CA LYS A 35 16.11 -13.66 6.94
C LYS A 35 14.91 -14.33 6.26
N CYS A 36 14.86 -14.32 4.92
CA CYS A 36 13.85 -15.02 4.12
C CYS A 36 14.42 -16.17 3.27
N SER A 37 15.68 -16.59 3.44
CA SER A 37 16.33 -17.57 2.55
C SER A 37 15.55 -18.88 2.40
N ARG A 38 14.98 -19.39 3.50
CA ARG A 38 14.24 -20.65 3.51
C ARG A 38 12.94 -20.51 2.71
N GLU A 39 12.20 -19.44 2.98
CA GLU A 39 10.94 -19.11 2.33
C GLU A 39 11.14 -18.82 0.83
N ILE A 40 12.20 -18.08 0.46
CA ILE A 40 12.57 -17.84 -0.94
C ILE A 40 12.82 -19.16 -1.66
N THR A 41 13.58 -20.07 -1.06
CA THR A 41 13.87 -21.38 -1.66
C THR A 41 12.62 -22.26 -1.76
N THR A 42 11.67 -22.10 -0.84
CA THR A 42 10.47 -22.94 -0.79
C THR A 42 9.36 -22.45 -1.71
N PHE A 43 9.17 -21.13 -1.82
CA PHE A 43 8.00 -20.53 -2.48
C PHE A 43 8.34 -19.71 -3.73
N CYS A 44 9.58 -19.23 -3.85
CA CYS A 44 10.01 -18.28 -4.88
C CYS A 44 11.33 -18.70 -5.54
N ASN A 45 11.58 -20.01 -5.63
CA ASN A 45 12.80 -20.60 -6.19
C ASN A 45 13.10 -20.17 -7.63
N ASP A 46 12.06 -19.87 -8.40
CA ASP A 46 12.16 -19.49 -9.82
C ASP A 46 12.50 -18.01 -10.02
N VAL A 47 12.39 -17.18 -8.97
CA VAL A 47 12.68 -15.75 -9.04
C VAL A 47 14.17 -15.51 -8.81
N LYS A 48 14.87 -15.05 -9.84
CA LYS A 48 16.30 -14.72 -9.78
C LYS A 48 16.53 -13.23 -10.01
N ASP A 49 17.54 -12.70 -9.33
CA ASP A 49 18.19 -11.43 -9.64
C ASP A 49 17.30 -10.17 -9.63
N SER A 50 16.18 -10.20 -8.91
CA SER A 50 15.38 -9.00 -8.61
C SER A 50 14.74 -9.06 -7.23
N GLU A 51 15.13 -8.13 -6.37
CA GLU A 51 14.61 -8.04 -5.01
C GLU A 51 13.11 -7.67 -4.98
N LEU A 52 12.66 -6.79 -5.88
CA LEU A 52 11.24 -6.41 -5.96
C LEU A 52 10.37 -7.59 -6.40
N LEU A 53 10.85 -8.40 -7.34
CA LEU A 53 10.12 -9.61 -7.75
C LEU A 53 10.08 -10.67 -6.64
N LEU A 54 11.15 -10.79 -5.84
CA LEU A 54 11.16 -11.67 -4.66
C LEU A 54 10.14 -11.22 -3.61
N ILE A 55 10.10 -9.92 -3.31
CA ILE A 55 9.12 -9.34 -2.38
C ILE A 55 7.71 -9.59 -2.89
N ARG A 56 7.44 -9.29 -4.18
CA ARG A 56 6.14 -9.56 -4.81
C ARG A 56 5.73 -11.02 -4.66
N CYS A 57 6.62 -11.96 -5.00
CA CYS A 57 6.36 -13.39 -4.91
C CYS A 57 6.04 -13.85 -3.49
N LEU A 58 6.85 -13.46 -2.49
CA LEU A 58 6.62 -13.83 -1.10
C LEU A 58 5.27 -13.33 -0.57
N MET A 59 4.72 -12.27 -1.18
CA MET A 59 3.43 -11.67 -0.84
C MET A 59 2.27 -12.13 -1.75
N ALA A 60 2.49 -13.03 -2.71
CA ALA A 60 1.52 -13.34 -3.75
C ALA A 60 0.41 -14.33 -3.33
N GLU A 61 0.43 -14.93 -2.13
CA GLU A 61 -0.52 -15.99 -1.73
C GLU A 61 -1.05 -15.84 -0.29
N PRO A 62 -2.29 -16.29 0.02
CA PRO A 62 -2.80 -16.34 1.39
C PRO A 62 -2.10 -17.42 2.24
N LEU A 63 -1.58 -18.47 1.60
CA LEU A 63 -0.85 -19.55 2.27
C LEU A 63 0.61 -19.19 2.58
N THR A 64 1.27 -18.37 1.76
CA THR A 64 2.66 -17.95 2.04
C THR A 64 2.71 -17.02 3.23
N ALA A 65 1.82 -16.03 3.33
CA ALA A 65 1.80 -15.08 4.45
C ALA A 65 1.66 -15.73 5.83
N ASN A 66 0.91 -16.84 5.95
CA ASN A 66 0.82 -17.59 7.21
C ASN A 66 1.99 -18.57 7.41
N ALA A 67 2.73 -18.91 6.35
CA ALA A 67 3.89 -19.82 6.38
C ALA A 67 5.24 -19.09 6.53
N LEU A 68 5.29 -17.76 6.43
CA LEU A 68 6.52 -17.00 6.64
C LEU A 68 6.93 -17.01 8.11
N SER A 69 8.23 -17.03 8.38
CA SER A 69 8.76 -16.77 9.73
C SER A 69 8.56 -15.30 10.16
N ASP A 70 8.51 -15.02 11.47
CA ASP A 70 8.44 -13.64 11.97
C ASP A 70 9.62 -12.79 11.49
N SER A 71 10.80 -13.42 11.39
CA SER A 71 12.01 -12.79 10.84
C SER A 71 11.81 -12.35 9.38
N CYS A 72 11.18 -13.19 8.56
CA CYS A 72 10.90 -12.87 7.16
C CYS A 72 9.79 -11.83 7.04
N HIS A 73 8.74 -11.89 7.86
CA HIS A 73 7.73 -10.83 7.94
C HIS A 73 8.35 -9.46 8.26
N ASN A 74 9.23 -9.41 9.25
CA ASN A 74 9.91 -8.18 9.62
C ASN A 74 10.82 -7.66 8.49
N TYR A 75 11.54 -8.55 7.79
CA TYR A 75 12.32 -8.19 6.60
C TYR A 75 11.42 -7.54 5.53
N LEU A 76 10.31 -8.19 5.17
CA LEU A 76 9.37 -7.68 4.17
C LEU A 76 8.77 -6.34 4.59
N TRP A 77 8.42 -6.18 5.88
CA TRP A 77 7.90 -4.92 6.39
C TRP A 77 8.92 -3.78 6.26
N ILE A 78 10.15 -3.96 6.75
CA ILE A 78 11.21 -2.94 6.62
C ILE A 78 11.39 -2.57 5.16
N ARG A 79 11.40 -3.57 4.26
CA ARG A 79 11.65 -3.32 2.85
C ARG A 79 10.53 -2.54 2.16
N ARG A 80 9.28 -2.82 2.52
CA ARG A 80 8.11 -2.08 2.02
C ARG A 80 8.08 -0.66 2.54
N VAL A 81 8.48 -0.44 3.80
CA VAL A 81 8.63 0.92 4.35
C VAL A 81 9.74 1.68 3.59
N GLN A 82 10.88 1.05 3.33
CA GLN A 82 11.96 1.68 2.57
C GLN A 82 11.52 2.09 1.17
N LEU A 83 10.65 1.30 0.50
CA LEU A 83 10.06 1.66 -0.79
C LEU A 83 9.26 2.96 -0.78
N THR A 84 8.77 3.40 0.38
CA THR A 84 8.01 4.65 0.53
C THR A 84 8.82 5.78 1.14
N GLN A 85 10.10 5.55 1.45
CA GLN A 85 11.00 6.57 1.99
C GLN A 85 11.68 7.40 0.90
N ASP A 86 12.10 8.60 1.28
CA ASP A 86 12.85 9.54 0.45
C ASP A 86 14.07 8.87 -0.21
N ASN A 87 14.32 9.21 -1.47
CA ASN A 87 15.41 8.73 -2.35
C ASN A 87 15.41 7.24 -2.71
N TYR A 88 14.78 6.36 -1.92
CA TYR A 88 14.86 4.92 -2.15
C TYR A 88 14.19 4.51 -3.48
N PHE A 89 13.02 5.05 -3.80
CA PHE A 89 12.38 4.78 -5.09
C PHE A 89 13.16 5.30 -6.28
N HIS A 90 13.72 6.50 -6.20
CA HIS A 90 14.54 7.02 -7.29
C HIS A 90 15.69 6.05 -7.60
N ASN A 91 16.35 5.56 -6.55
CA ASN A 91 17.44 4.60 -6.67
C ASN A 91 16.96 3.21 -7.14
N ALA A 92 15.84 2.72 -6.62
CA ALA A 92 15.27 1.43 -6.97
C ALA A 92 14.67 1.40 -8.38
N SER A 93 14.19 2.54 -8.88
CA SER A 93 13.74 2.72 -10.26
C SER A 93 14.89 2.84 -11.25
N ASN A 94 16.14 2.96 -10.77
CA ASN A 94 17.33 3.22 -11.57
C ASN A 94 17.15 4.40 -12.56
N GLY A 95 16.37 5.42 -12.16
CA GLY A 95 16.08 6.59 -12.97
C GLY A 95 15.11 6.38 -14.14
N VAL A 96 14.52 5.19 -14.30
CA VAL A 96 13.59 4.86 -15.40
C VAL A 96 12.40 5.84 -15.46
N CYS A 97 11.94 6.34 -14.31
CA CYS A 97 10.82 7.27 -14.22
C CYS A 97 11.21 8.76 -14.28
N ASN A 98 12.50 9.12 -14.45
CA ASN A 98 12.95 10.51 -14.37
C ASN A 98 12.36 11.40 -15.47
N ALA A 99 12.20 10.85 -16.69
CA ALA A 99 11.60 11.58 -17.79
C ALA A 99 10.14 11.96 -17.52
N ASP A 100 9.35 11.04 -16.95
CA ASP A 100 7.95 11.30 -16.62
C ASP A 100 7.80 12.23 -15.42
N LEU A 101 8.67 12.10 -14.40
CA LEU A 101 8.72 13.05 -13.27
C LEU A 101 9.01 14.49 -13.72
N ALA A 102 9.88 14.66 -14.71
CA ALA A 102 10.16 15.96 -15.29
C ALA A 102 9.01 16.45 -16.16
N ARG A 103 8.26 15.56 -16.82
CA ARG A 103 7.17 15.93 -17.73
C ARG A 103 5.91 16.37 -16.98
N VAL A 104 5.46 15.60 -15.98
CA VAL A 104 4.22 15.88 -15.23
C VAL A 104 4.37 17.16 -14.39
N PRO A 105 3.57 18.21 -14.63
CA PRO A 105 3.75 19.52 -13.98
C PRO A 105 3.65 19.48 -12.46
N ASP A 106 2.77 18.66 -11.90
CA ASP A 106 2.58 18.55 -10.45
C ASP A 106 3.74 17.79 -9.79
N CYS A 107 4.21 16.71 -10.41
CA CYS A 107 5.36 15.95 -9.89
C CYS A 107 6.68 16.73 -9.97
N ARG A 108 6.82 17.63 -10.95
CA ARG A 108 8.00 18.48 -11.10
C ARG A 108 8.19 19.45 -9.93
N LYS A 109 7.11 19.87 -9.26
CA LYS A 109 7.15 20.79 -8.11
C LYS A 109 7.68 20.12 -6.85
N ILE A 110 7.71 18.79 -6.82
CA ILE A 110 8.15 18.00 -5.67
C ILE A 110 9.68 18.00 -5.63
N ALA A 111 10.24 18.33 -4.46
CA ALA A 111 11.68 18.39 -4.24
C ALA A 111 12.40 17.10 -4.68
N GLU A 112 13.58 17.24 -5.27
CA GLU A 112 14.41 16.08 -5.61
C GLU A 112 14.68 15.21 -4.39
N GLY A 113 14.47 13.90 -4.54
CA GLY A 113 14.61 12.93 -3.45
C GLY A 113 13.38 12.76 -2.54
N SER A 114 12.36 13.60 -2.65
CA SER A 114 11.14 13.44 -1.83
C SER A 114 10.36 12.16 -2.19
N SER A 115 9.86 11.48 -1.16
CA SER A 115 8.96 10.32 -1.20
C SER A 115 7.63 10.62 -1.90
N GLU A 116 7.19 11.88 -1.94
CA GLU A 116 5.94 12.31 -2.59
C GLU A 116 5.95 12.14 -4.11
N LYS A 117 7.13 11.94 -4.72
CA LYS A 117 7.23 11.68 -6.16
C LYS A 117 6.54 10.39 -6.58
N ILE A 118 6.49 9.39 -5.70
CA ILE A 118 5.85 8.09 -5.98
C ILE A 118 4.34 8.23 -5.99
N PRO A 119 3.68 8.72 -4.91
CA PRO A 119 2.27 9.08 -4.94
C PRO A 119 1.89 9.89 -6.18
N CYS A 120 2.70 10.88 -6.55
CA CYS A 120 2.41 11.73 -7.69
C CYS A 120 2.37 10.97 -9.01
N LEU A 121 3.37 10.11 -9.29
CA LEU A 121 3.35 9.31 -10.52
C LEU A 121 2.20 8.30 -10.55
N PHE A 122 1.78 7.78 -9.39
CA PHE A 122 0.60 6.92 -9.30
C PHE A 122 -0.69 7.69 -9.61
N GLU A 123 -0.83 8.92 -9.13
CA GLU A 123 -1.97 9.80 -9.45
C GLU A 123 -2.00 10.19 -10.93
N HIS A 124 -0.84 10.43 -11.52
CA HIS A 124 -0.70 10.81 -12.92
C HIS A 124 -0.34 9.62 -13.81
N LYS A 125 -0.71 8.39 -13.43
CA LYS A 125 -0.32 7.16 -14.15
C LYS A 125 -0.70 7.20 -15.64
N GLN A 126 -1.87 7.75 -15.97
CA GLN A 126 -2.33 7.90 -17.35
C GLN A 126 -1.48 8.88 -18.15
N GLU A 127 -0.85 9.85 -17.49
CA GLU A 127 0.07 10.75 -18.14
C GLU A 127 1.42 10.08 -18.37
N VAL A 128 1.85 9.09 -17.58
CA VAL A 128 3.16 8.40 -17.72
C VAL A 128 3.29 7.75 -19.10
N THR A 129 4.35 8.12 -19.83
CA THR A 129 4.56 7.68 -21.22
C THR A 129 5.65 6.62 -21.36
N ASN A 130 6.62 6.57 -20.43
CA ASN A 130 7.67 5.57 -20.48
C ASN A 130 7.12 4.20 -20.06
N HIS A 131 7.16 3.22 -20.97
CA HIS A 131 6.65 1.88 -20.73
C HIS A 131 7.39 1.16 -19.57
N GLU A 132 8.71 1.33 -19.47
CA GLU A 132 9.49 0.75 -18.37
C GLU A 132 9.10 1.39 -17.03
N CYS A 133 8.79 2.70 -17.02
CA CYS A 133 8.28 3.37 -15.81
C CYS A 133 6.88 2.86 -15.46
N GLN A 134 5.99 2.66 -16.44
CA GLN A 134 4.67 2.06 -16.20
C GLN A 134 4.78 0.65 -15.61
N MET A 135 5.66 -0.21 -16.17
CA MET A 135 5.91 -1.54 -15.63
C MET A 135 6.46 -1.49 -14.20
N TYR A 136 7.37 -0.56 -13.94
CA TYR A 136 7.94 -0.36 -12.61
C TYR A 136 6.87 0.13 -11.61
N LEU A 137 6.03 1.09 -11.99
CA LEU A 137 4.92 1.58 -11.18
C LEU A 137 3.92 0.46 -10.88
N ASN A 138 3.60 -0.40 -11.85
CA ASN A 138 2.75 -1.57 -11.61
C ASN A 138 3.37 -2.52 -10.57
N LEU A 139 4.65 -2.88 -10.75
CA LEU A 139 5.38 -3.76 -9.83
C LEU A 139 5.43 -3.19 -8.42
N VAL A 140 5.85 -1.93 -8.29
CA VAL A 140 5.95 -1.26 -6.99
C VAL A 140 4.55 -1.09 -6.39
N GLY A 141 3.54 -0.76 -7.20
CA GLY A 141 2.15 -0.61 -6.79
C GLY A 141 1.62 -1.86 -6.11
N GLU A 142 1.83 -3.04 -6.70
CA GLU A 142 1.43 -4.32 -6.06
C GLU A 142 2.10 -4.55 -4.70
N ILE A 143 3.34 -4.07 -4.54
CA ILE A 143 4.15 -4.23 -3.32
C ILE A 143 3.74 -3.24 -2.22
N ILE A 144 3.52 -1.97 -2.57
CA ILE A 144 3.28 -0.88 -1.62
C ILE A 144 1.78 -0.65 -1.37
N LEU A 145 0.93 -0.69 -2.41
CA LEU A 145 -0.51 -0.38 -2.31
C LEU A 145 -1.28 -1.53 -1.64
N SER A 146 -0.67 -2.71 -1.54
CA SER A 146 -1.16 -3.79 -0.69
C SER A 146 -1.08 -3.47 0.81
N ASP A 147 -0.45 -2.35 1.22
CA ASP A 147 -0.45 -1.81 2.59
C ASP A 147 -0.54 -0.27 2.54
N PHE A 148 -1.77 0.21 2.37
CA PHE A 148 -2.10 1.64 2.26
C PHE A 148 -1.62 2.51 3.43
N ARG A 149 -1.26 1.91 4.58
CA ARG A 149 -0.66 2.64 5.71
C ARG A 149 0.68 3.24 5.33
N LEU A 150 1.39 2.62 4.37
CA LEU A 150 2.73 3.01 3.97
C LEU A 150 2.76 4.10 2.89
N VAL A 151 1.66 4.31 2.14
CA VAL A 151 1.71 5.10 0.90
C VAL A 151 1.03 6.47 1.05
N TYR A 152 0.07 6.66 1.97
CA TYR A 152 -0.80 7.85 1.91
C TYR A 152 -1.12 8.54 3.24
N GLY A 153 -0.35 8.29 4.30
CA GLY A 153 -0.66 8.89 5.61
C GLY A 153 -2.08 8.54 6.08
N PHE A 154 -2.59 7.39 5.64
CA PHE A 154 -3.95 6.93 5.91
C PHE A 154 -4.23 6.89 7.40
N ILE A 155 -3.29 6.34 8.18
CA ILE A 155 -3.42 6.26 9.63
C ILE A 155 -3.53 7.66 10.23
N ASP A 156 -2.71 8.62 9.80
CA ASP A 156 -2.74 9.98 10.32
C ASP A 156 -4.07 10.69 10.02
N SER A 157 -4.64 10.43 8.84
CA SER A 157 -5.89 11.05 8.39
C SER A 157 -7.14 10.36 8.94
N CYS A 158 -7.10 9.04 9.15
CA CYS A 158 -8.27 8.22 9.48
C CYS A 158 -8.30 7.69 10.91
N LYS A 159 -7.25 7.88 11.72
CA LYS A 159 -7.18 7.32 13.09
C LYS A 159 -8.44 7.61 13.92
N ASN A 160 -8.88 8.87 13.93
CA ASN A 160 -10.03 9.28 14.73
C ASN A 160 -11.32 8.59 14.24
N ASP A 161 -11.52 8.45 12.93
CA ASP A 161 -12.68 7.78 12.36
C ASP A 161 -12.65 6.26 12.58
N ILE A 162 -11.46 5.66 12.51
CA ILE A 162 -11.25 4.23 12.82
C ILE A 162 -11.69 3.94 14.25
N GLU A 163 -11.27 4.77 15.20
CA GLU A 163 -11.65 4.65 16.61
C GLU A 163 -13.15 4.95 16.82
N LYS A 164 -13.65 6.05 16.24
CA LYS A 164 -15.07 6.48 16.33
C LYS A 164 -16.05 5.43 15.82
N PHE A 165 -15.75 4.79 14.70
CA PHE A 165 -16.64 3.79 14.07
C PHE A 165 -16.27 2.35 14.43
N ASN A 166 -15.27 2.14 15.29
CA ASN A 166 -14.72 0.83 15.62
C ASN A 166 -14.37 0.02 14.36
N CYS A 167 -13.81 0.69 13.36
CA CYS A 167 -13.43 0.08 12.09
C CYS A 167 -12.06 -0.59 12.14
N GLY A 168 -11.33 -0.51 13.26
CA GLY A 168 -10.07 -1.24 13.43
C GLY A 168 -10.30 -2.74 13.25
N ARG A 169 -9.54 -3.36 12.34
CA ARG A 169 -9.56 -4.81 12.13
C ARG A 169 -8.18 -5.37 12.39
N VAL A 170 -8.15 -6.40 13.23
CA VAL A 170 -6.99 -7.27 13.47
C VAL A 170 -7.46 -8.67 13.12
N SER A 171 -7.52 -9.00 11.83
CA SER A 171 -7.78 -10.38 11.43
C SER A 171 -6.53 -11.15 11.77
N VAL A 172 -6.55 -11.83 12.91
CA VAL A 172 -5.52 -12.79 13.27
C VAL A 172 -5.65 -13.96 12.30
N GLY A 173 -4.55 -14.42 11.71
CA GLY A 173 -4.53 -15.67 10.94
C GLY A 173 -5.13 -16.85 11.75
N PRO A 174 -5.39 -18.02 11.14
CA PRO A 174 -6.13 -19.10 11.79
C PRO A 174 -5.58 -19.44 13.19
N VAL A 175 -6.38 -19.10 14.21
CA VAL A 175 -6.50 -19.47 15.65
C VAL A 175 -5.22 -19.72 16.50
N ASN A 176 -4.07 -20.05 15.92
CA ASN A 176 -2.85 -20.45 16.64
C ASN A 176 -1.69 -19.45 16.56
N VAL A 177 -1.83 -18.31 15.88
CA VAL A 177 -0.73 -17.34 15.76
C VAL A 177 -1.26 -15.91 15.81
N ASN A 178 -0.80 -15.12 16.80
CA ASN A 178 -1.07 -13.67 16.96
C ASN A 178 -0.51 -12.82 15.78
N ARG A 179 -1.02 -12.97 14.57
CA ARG A 179 -0.57 -12.21 13.38
C ARG A 179 -1.73 -11.54 12.64
N VAL A 180 -1.65 -10.21 12.51
CA VAL A 180 -2.57 -9.36 11.74
C VAL A 180 -2.41 -9.64 10.23
N SER A 181 -3.44 -10.11 9.55
CA SER A 181 -3.40 -10.49 8.14
C SER A 181 -3.55 -9.28 7.20
N VAL A 182 -3.01 -9.35 5.98
CA VAL A 182 -3.21 -8.33 4.92
C VAL A 182 -4.71 -8.15 4.59
N LEU A 183 -5.52 -9.19 4.78
CA LEU A 183 -6.98 -9.17 4.68
C LEU A 183 -7.62 -8.20 5.69
N SER A 184 -7.04 -8.05 6.89
CA SER A 184 -7.53 -7.14 7.92
C SER A 184 -7.45 -5.66 7.53
N GLN A 185 -6.50 -5.32 6.66
CA GLN A 185 -6.29 -3.94 6.24
C GLN A 185 -7.40 -3.51 5.27
N GLY A 186 -7.65 -4.31 4.23
CA GLY A 186 -8.77 -4.08 3.31
C GLY A 186 -10.13 -4.06 4.03
N ALA A 187 -10.29 -4.86 5.07
CA ALA A 187 -11.50 -4.85 5.91
C ALA A 187 -11.67 -3.55 6.72
N THR A 188 -10.58 -2.89 7.13
CA THR A 188 -10.65 -1.57 7.80
C THR A 188 -11.13 -0.51 6.82
N ILE A 189 -10.60 -0.50 5.59
CA ILE A 189 -11.05 0.41 4.52
C ILE A 189 -12.52 0.16 4.17
N ASN A 190 -12.91 -1.09 3.95
CA ASN A 190 -14.31 -1.42 3.62
C ASN A 190 -15.28 -0.97 4.74
N CYS A 191 -14.87 -1.09 6.01
CA CYS A 191 -15.69 -0.59 7.10
C CYS A 191 -15.89 0.93 7.05
N LEU A 192 -14.83 1.67 6.71
CA LEU A 192 -14.88 3.13 6.59
C LEU A 192 -15.66 3.57 5.34
N SER A 193 -15.48 2.90 4.19
CA SER A 193 -16.18 3.23 2.93
C SER A 193 -17.70 3.12 3.08
N LEU A 194 -18.20 2.10 3.79
CA LEU A 194 -19.63 1.97 4.13
C LEU A 194 -20.19 3.12 4.99
N ARG A 195 -19.32 4.01 5.48
CA ARG A 195 -19.67 5.15 6.34
C ARG A 195 -19.11 6.46 5.78
N ILE A 196 -18.81 6.51 4.48
CA ILE A 196 -18.06 7.60 3.83
C ILE A 196 -18.64 8.99 4.15
N GLU A 197 -19.97 9.12 4.18
CA GLU A 197 -20.68 10.37 4.47
C GLU A 197 -20.48 10.90 5.90
N LYS A 198 -20.04 10.04 6.82
CA LYS A 198 -19.89 10.35 8.26
C LYS A 198 -18.43 10.46 8.70
N LEU A 199 -17.49 10.22 7.78
CA LEU A 199 -16.06 10.35 8.03
C LEU A 199 -15.64 11.82 8.03
N ASP A 200 -14.52 12.13 8.67
CA ASP A 200 -13.85 13.41 8.49
C ASP A 200 -13.46 13.57 7.01
N SER A 201 -13.53 14.82 6.52
CA SER A 201 -13.18 15.16 5.13
C SER A 201 -11.80 14.64 4.70
N LYS A 202 -10.81 14.66 5.60
CA LYS A 202 -9.46 14.15 5.31
C LYS A 202 -9.45 12.64 5.19
N CYS A 203 -10.17 11.94 6.07
CA CYS A 203 -10.26 10.49 6.00
C CYS A 203 -11.05 10.03 4.76
N ALA A 204 -12.20 10.68 4.48
CA ALA A 204 -12.98 10.41 3.27
C ALA A 204 -12.13 10.61 2.01
N HIS A 205 -11.35 11.70 1.95
CA HIS A 205 -10.43 11.95 0.84
C HIS A 205 -9.38 10.82 0.68
N GLN A 206 -8.79 10.33 1.79
CA GLN A 206 -7.87 9.19 1.70
C GLN A 206 -8.56 7.91 1.22
N ILE A 207 -9.80 7.64 1.66
CA ILE A 207 -10.57 6.48 1.19
C ILE A 207 -10.84 6.57 -0.31
N PHE A 208 -11.23 7.75 -0.83
CA PHE A 208 -11.44 7.94 -2.27
C PHE A 208 -10.14 7.76 -3.06
N ARG A 209 -9.04 8.36 -2.59
CA ARG A 209 -7.72 8.22 -3.22
C ARG A 209 -7.27 6.77 -3.30
N ILE A 210 -7.43 6.01 -2.22
CA ILE A 210 -7.10 4.56 -2.21
C ILE A 210 -8.03 3.81 -3.18
N SER A 211 -9.32 4.13 -3.20
CA SER A 211 -10.30 3.47 -4.07
C SER A 211 -10.00 3.68 -5.56
N GLU A 212 -9.58 4.89 -5.95
CA GLU A 212 -9.15 5.24 -7.30
C GLU A 212 -7.96 4.39 -7.74
N LEU A 213 -6.91 4.34 -6.92
CA LEU A 213 -5.71 3.54 -7.20
C LEU A 213 -6.01 2.05 -7.28
N GLN A 214 -6.90 1.55 -6.43
CA GLN A 214 -7.33 0.16 -6.45
C GLN A 214 -8.24 -0.17 -7.64
N SER A 215 -8.83 0.83 -8.31
CA SER A 215 -9.72 0.61 -9.46
C SER A 215 -8.96 0.30 -10.73
N ASP A 216 -7.69 0.70 -10.79
CA ASP A 216 -6.85 0.51 -11.95
C ASP A 216 -6.45 -0.97 -12.19
N ASP A 217 -6.09 -1.71 -11.14
CA ASP A 217 -5.79 -3.14 -11.28
C ASP A 217 -6.40 -3.92 -10.11
N PHE A 218 -7.15 -4.98 -10.43
CA PHE A 218 -7.83 -5.79 -9.42
C PHE A 218 -6.85 -6.45 -8.42
N HIS A 219 -5.56 -6.64 -8.78
CA HIS A 219 -4.53 -7.12 -7.86
C HIS A 219 -4.24 -6.13 -6.70
N LEU A 220 -4.55 -4.84 -6.90
CA LEU A 220 -4.34 -3.78 -5.91
C LEU A 220 -5.47 -3.75 -4.86
N ASP A 221 -6.66 -4.24 -5.22
CA ASP A 221 -7.76 -4.48 -4.28
C ASP A 221 -7.66 -5.91 -3.73
N ARG A 222 -6.94 -6.09 -2.61
CA ARG A 222 -6.71 -7.42 -2.03
C ARG A 222 -8.00 -8.15 -1.65
N PRO A 223 -8.98 -7.54 -0.95
CA PRO A 223 -10.29 -8.17 -0.74
C PRO A 223 -10.93 -8.69 -2.03
N LEU A 224 -11.03 -7.85 -3.06
CA LEU A 224 -11.62 -8.26 -4.34
C LEU A 224 -10.80 -9.34 -5.05
N PHE A 225 -9.47 -9.20 -5.08
CA PHE A 225 -8.56 -10.18 -5.67
C PHE A 225 -8.79 -11.57 -5.08
N TYR A 226 -8.85 -11.68 -3.75
CA TYR A 226 -9.04 -12.98 -3.11
C TYR A 226 -10.43 -13.55 -3.36
N ALA A 227 -11.47 -12.71 -3.31
CA ALA A 227 -12.83 -13.14 -3.60
C ALA A 227 -13.03 -13.59 -5.05
N CYS A 228 -12.32 -12.96 -5.99
CA CYS A 228 -12.59 -13.09 -7.43
C CYS A 228 -11.51 -13.81 -8.24
N ARG A 229 -10.37 -14.24 -7.67
CA ARG A 229 -9.25 -14.81 -8.47
C ARG A 229 -9.66 -16.02 -9.31
N GLU A 230 -10.46 -16.95 -8.75
CA GLU A 230 -10.92 -18.14 -9.47
C GLU A 230 -11.97 -17.79 -10.53
N ASP A 231 -12.87 -16.87 -10.21
CA ASP A 231 -13.85 -16.31 -11.16
C ASP A 231 -13.14 -15.60 -12.31
N ARG A 232 -12.09 -14.83 -12.03
CA ARG A 232 -11.25 -14.15 -13.02
C ARG A 232 -10.60 -15.15 -13.97
N GLU A 233 -9.99 -16.22 -13.48
CA GLU A 233 -9.36 -17.22 -14.35
C GLU A 233 -10.39 -17.89 -15.27
N ARG A 234 -11.56 -18.23 -14.72
CA ARG A 234 -12.59 -18.97 -15.45
C ARG A 234 -13.38 -18.11 -16.43
N LEU A 235 -13.71 -16.86 -16.07
CA LEU A 235 -14.58 -15.97 -16.85
C LEU A 235 -13.78 -14.95 -17.66
N CYS A 236 -12.62 -14.52 -17.14
CA CYS A 236 -11.85 -13.38 -17.65
C CYS A 236 -10.37 -13.72 -17.91
N GLY A 237 -10.01 -15.01 -18.07
CA GLY A 237 -8.60 -15.44 -18.15
C GLY A 237 -7.80 -14.79 -19.29
N GLY A 238 -8.47 -14.43 -20.39
CA GLY A 238 -7.88 -13.72 -21.54
C GLY A 238 -7.75 -12.20 -21.38
N VAL A 239 -8.24 -11.61 -20.27
CA VAL A 239 -8.21 -10.17 -20.04
C VAL A 239 -6.89 -9.77 -19.38
N VAL A 240 -6.16 -8.89 -20.04
CA VAL A 240 -4.92 -8.29 -19.50
C VAL A 240 -5.28 -7.32 -18.37
N SER A 241 -4.60 -7.47 -17.22
CA SER A 241 -4.75 -6.61 -16.04
C SER A 241 -4.36 -5.15 -16.29
N GLY A 242 -4.74 -4.26 -15.38
CA GLY A 242 -4.57 -2.81 -15.52
C GLY A 242 -5.73 -2.10 -16.23
N ASP A 243 -5.80 -0.78 -16.05
CA ASP A 243 -6.81 0.13 -16.62
C ASP A 243 -8.27 -0.30 -16.33
N GLY A 244 -8.52 -0.98 -15.19
CA GLY A 244 -9.84 -1.45 -14.78
C GLY A 244 -10.41 -2.61 -15.60
N ARG A 245 -9.73 -3.10 -16.65
CA ARG A 245 -10.27 -4.07 -17.61
C ARG A 245 -10.78 -5.36 -16.97
N VAL A 246 -10.03 -5.90 -16.00
CA VAL A 246 -10.43 -7.14 -15.32
C VAL A 246 -11.67 -6.90 -14.45
N PHE A 247 -11.75 -5.76 -13.80
CA PHE A 247 -12.91 -5.38 -13.01
C PHE A 247 -14.17 -5.28 -13.89
N ASP A 248 -14.07 -4.59 -15.03
CA ASP A 248 -15.17 -4.46 -16.00
C ASP A 248 -15.63 -5.82 -16.51
N CYS A 249 -14.70 -6.72 -16.82
CA CYS A 249 -15.02 -8.08 -17.22
C CYS A 249 -15.79 -8.83 -16.12
N LEU A 250 -15.30 -8.80 -14.88
CA LEU A 250 -15.96 -9.44 -13.74
C LEU A 250 -17.38 -8.86 -13.50
N MET A 251 -17.56 -7.55 -13.66
CA MET A 251 -18.87 -6.91 -13.56
C MET A 251 -19.84 -7.35 -14.65
N ASN A 252 -19.36 -7.53 -15.89
CA ASN A 252 -20.20 -8.02 -17.00
C ASN A 252 -20.68 -9.46 -16.77
N HIS A 253 -19.89 -10.28 -16.08
CA HIS A 253 -20.23 -11.66 -15.73
C HIS A 253 -20.85 -11.82 -14.33
N LYS A 254 -21.19 -10.71 -13.64
CA LYS A 254 -21.63 -10.70 -12.23
C LYS A 254 -22.81 -11.64 -11.92
N PHE A 255 -23.68 -11.87 -12.90
CA PHE A 255 -24.90 -12.68 -12.72
C PHE A 255 -24.83 -14.06 -13.39
N ASP A 256 -23.71 -14.40 -14.03
CA ASP A 256 -23.52 -15.69 -14.68
C ASP A 256 -23.50 -16.82 -13.64
N GLU A 257 -23.89 -18.03 -14.03
CA GLU A 257 -23.81 -19.22 -13.17
C GLU A 257 -22.38 -19.51 -12.71
N GLY A 258 -21.42 -19.09 -13.51
CA GLY A 258 -20.03 -19.15 -13.15
C GLY A 258 -19.64 -18.22 -12.00
N MET A 259 -20.34 -17.12 -11.74
CA MET A 259 -19.86 -16.16 -10.74
C MET A 259 -20.12 -16.64 -9.30
N SER A 260 -19.06 -16.81 -8.50
CA SER A 260 -19.17 -17.16 -7.09
C SER A 260 -19.97 -16.11 -6.28
N PHE A 261 -20.59 -16.55 -5.18
CA PHE A 261 -21.31 -15.64 -4.29
C PHE A 261 -20.37 -14.58 -3.66
N GLU A 262 -19.18 -15.01 -3.26
CA GLU A 262 -18.19 -14.16 -2.61
C GLU A 262 -17.71 -13.04 -3.54
N CYS A 263 -17.28 -13.37 -4.76
CA CYS A 263 -16.89 -12.35 -5.74
C CYS A 263 -18.04 -11.40 -6.07
N ARG A 264 -19.25 -11.94 -6.29
CA ARG A 264 -20.45 -11.14 -6.59
C ARG A 264 -20.78 -10.13 -5.49
N GLN A 265 -20.62 -10.52 -4.23
CA GLN A 265 -20.83 -9.64 -3.09
C GLN A 265 -19.82 -8.49 -3.09
N HIS A 266 -18.52 -8.79 -3.22
CA HIS A 266 -17.46 -7.78 -3.25
C HIS A 266 -17.58 -6.81 -4.45
N LEU A 267 -17.97 -7.31 -5.62
CA LEU A 267 -18.28 -6.47 -6.79
C LEU A 267 -19.46 -5.51 -6.54
N THR A 268 -20.40 -5.87 -5.66
CA THR A 268 -21.57 -5.04 -5.32
C THR A 268 -21.25 -3.99 -4.27
N GLU A 269 -20.57 -4.39 -3.19
CA GLU A 269 -20.26 -3.51 -2.06
C GLU A 269 -19.34 -2.34 -2.43
N ARG A 270 -18.53 -2.51 -3.48
CA ARG A 270 -17.59 -1.49 -3.94
C ARG A 270 -18.26 -0.25 -4.57
N PHE A 271 -19.54 -0.34 -4.95
CA PHE A 271 -20.27 0.72 -5.66
C PHE A 271 -21.68 0.98 -5.08
N ALA A 272 -21.91 0.57 -3.83
CA ALA A 272 -23.17 0.81 -3.11
C ALA A 272 -23.11 2.10 -2.28
#